data_AF-A0A0V1PJ90-F1
#
_entry.id   AF-A0A0V1PJ90-F1
#
_cell.length_a   1.000
_cell.length_b   1.000
_cell.length_c   1.000
_cell.angle_alpha   90.00
_cell.angle_beta   90.00
_cell.angle_gamma   90.00
#
_symmetry.space_group_name_H-M   'P 1'
#
loop_
_entity.id
_entity.type
_entity.pdbx_description
1 polymer ?
#
loop_
_entity_poly.entity_id
_entity_poly.type
_entity_poly.pdbx_seq_one_letter_code
_entity_poly.pdbx_strand_id
1 'polypeptide(L)'
;MSEFLESLKKNRKILRVVPGNVVYVLKMPIHLANEHTIRRPEFFGKFGLIERIVIKPFPPILQHITAAVYIKYYNKEDGIKAVALGSKTWPRMKISFGGMRYCNAFLDNMRCENELCNYWHCLEDKEAHFTVKELNKGKISQYSKKLISEYFQKLEMHESRKPRMM
;
A
#
# COMPACT_ATOMS: atom_id res chain seq x y z
N MET A 1 -7.91 -23.57 -4.31
CA MET A 1 -6.92 -22.82 -3.50
C MET A 1 -5.48 -23.24 -3.83
N SER A 2 -5.21 -24.54 -4.04
CA SER A 2 -3.89 -25.08 -4.39
C SER A 2 -3.31 -24.56 -5.72
N GLU A 3 -4.08 -24.55 -6.80
CA GLU A 3 -3.58 -24.14 -8.14
C GLU A 3 -3.13 -22.67 -8.20
N PHE A 4 -3.85 -21.79 -7.50
CA PHE A 4 -3.52 -20.36 -7.47
C PHE A 4 -2.19 -20.13 -6.74
N LEU A 5 -2.01 -20.76 -5.57
CA LEU A 5 -0.75 -20.71 -4.82
C LEU A 5 0.43 -21.21 -5.64
N GLU A 6 0.23 -22.30 -6.41
CA GLU A 6 1.27 -22.86 -7.26
C GLU A 6 1.66 -21.90 -8.39
N SER A 7 0.67 -21.20 -8.98
CA SER A 7 0.92 -20.13 -9.93
C SER A 7 1.70 -18.96 -9.31
N LEU A 8 1.39 -18.57 -8.07
CA LEU A 8 2.14 -17.53 -7.34
C LEU A 8 3.59 -17.94 -7.12
N LYS A 9 3.85 -19.17 -6.70
CA LYS A 9 5.20 -19.74 -6.53
C LYS A 9 6.00 -19.68 -7.82
N LYS A 10 5.42 -20.18 -8.92
CA LYS A 10 6.06 -20.20 -10.25
C LYS A 10 6.42 -18.78 -10.73
N ASN A 11 5.57 -17.80 -10.45
CA ASN A 11 5.71 -16.43 -10.94
C ASN A 11 6.31 -15.44 -9.92
N ARG A 12 6.81 -15.91 -8.75
CA ARG A 12 7.26 -15.05 -7.63
C ARG A 12 8.29 -13.97 -7.97
N LYS A 13 9.09 -14.17 -9.03
CA LYS A 13 10.08 -13.18 -9.50
C LYS A 13 9.42 -11.95 -10.15
N ILE A 14 8.40 -12.20 -10.99
CA ILE A 14 7.77 -11.18 -11.84
C ILE A 14 6.47 -10.64 -11.26
N LEU A 15 5.81 -11.40 -10.39
CA LEU A 15 4.55 -11.03 -9.79
C LEU A 15 4.76 -10.14 -8.55
N ARG A 16 3.81 -9.23 -8.33
CA ARG A 16 3.67 -8.39 -7.15
C ARG A 16 2.23 -8.49 -6.66
N VAL A 17 2.06 -8.35 -5.36
CA VAL A 17 0.77 -8.19 -4.71
C VAL A 17 0.61 -6.74 -4.28
N VAL A 18 -0.56 -6.16 -4.46
CA VAL A 18 -0.89 -4.77 -4.12
C VAL A 18 -1.99 -4.79 -3.07
N PRO A 19 -1.63 -4.92 -1.78
CA PRO A 19 -2.61 -4.91 -0.71
C PRO A 19 -3.12 -3.49 -0.44
N GLY A 20 -4.38 -3.38 -0.01
CA GLY A 20 -5.05 -2.08 0.17
C GLY A 20 -4.54 -1.25 1.36
N ASN A 21 -3.82 -1.85 2.31
CA ASN A 21 -3.21 -1.16 3.45
C ASN A 21 -1.77 -0.67 3.20
N VAL A 22 -1.18 -0.90 2.03
CA VAL A 22 0.19 -0.48 1.72
C VAL A 22 0.18 0.68 0.75
N VAL A 23 0.73 1.79 1.20
CA VAL A 23 0.82 3.05 0.44
C VAL A 23 2.25 3.26 0.00
N TYR A 24 2.42 3.64 -1.26
CA TYR A 24 3.68 4.05 -1.84
C TYR A 24 3.64 5.54 -2.17
N VAL A 25 4.55 6.28 -1.57
CA VAL A 25 4.70 7.72 -1.73
C VAL A 25 5.97 7.99 -2.50
N LEU A 26 5.84 8.63 -3.65
CA LEU A 26 6.93 9.11 -4.48
C LEU A 26 7.05 10.63 -4.37
N LYS A 27 8.27 11.13 -4.53
CA LYS A 27 8.60 12.56 -4.45
C LYS A 27 8.30 13.18 -3.08
N MET A 28 8.43 12.42 -2.01
CA MET A 28 8.33 12.97 -0.65
C MET A 28 9.58 13.83 -0.37
N PRO A 29 9.47 15.10 0.05
CA PRO A 29 10.63 15.91 0.40
C PRO A 29 11.49 15.25 1.47
N ILE A 30 12.81 15.22 1.26
CA ILE A 30 13.74 14.44 2.10
C ILE A 30 13.69 14.86 3.58
N HIS A 31 13.51 16.16 3.87
CA HIS A 31 13.39 16.67 5.24
C HIS A 31 12.12 16.18 5.96
N LEU A 32 11.10 15.76 5.22
CA LEU A 32 9.86 15.16 5.76
C LEU A 32 9.94 13.62 5.82
N ALA A 33 10.90 13.01 5.12
CA ALA A 33 11.03 11.57 4.98
C ALA A 33 11.73 10.94 6.21
N ASN A 34 11.13 11.11 7.39
CA ASN A 34 11.54 10.46 8.63
C ASN A 34 10.30 9.87 9.34
N GLU A 35 10.51 8.79 10.09
CA GLU A 35 9.42 8.01 10.68
C GLU A 35 8.56 8.83 11.64
N HIS A 36 9.19 9.64 12.49
CA HIS A 36 8.50 10.47 13.46
C HIS A 36 7.53 11.45 12.79
N THR A 37 7.96 12.14 11.73
CA THR A 37 7.11 13.08 10.98
C THR A 37 5.98 12.36 10.26
N ILE A 38 6.26 11.22 9.62
CA ILE A 38 5.24 10.47 8.87
C ILE A 38 4.11 9.98 9.80
N ARG A 39 4.45 9.54 11.02
CA ARG A 39 3.49 9.04 12.01
C ARG A 39 2.62 10.13 12.64
N ARG A 40 2.97 11.40 12.48
CA ARG A 40 2.21 12.50 13.09
C ARG A 40 0.78 12.61 12.52
N PRO A 41 -0.20 13.02 13.35
CA PRO A 41 -1.58 13.27 12.89
C PRO A 41 -1.70 14.39 11.84
N GLU A 42 -0.71 15.26 11.71
CA GLU A 42 -0.70 16.29 10.65
C GLU A 42 -0.26 15.72 9.28
N PHE A 43 0.32 14.51 9.28
CA PHE A 43 0.84 13.81 8.10
C PHE A 43 0.05 12.52 7.82
N PHE A 44 0.72 11.39 7.64
CA PHE A 44 0.09 10.12 7.28
C PHE A 44 -0.57 9.43 8.47
N GLY A 45 -0.17 9.77 9.70
CA GLY A 45 -0.84 9.29 10.92
C GLY A 45 -2.32 9.66 10.99
N LYS A 46 -2.74 10.70 10.25
CA LYS A 46 -4.13 11.15 10.18
C LYS A 46 -5.10 10.13 9.59
N PHE A 47 -4.61 9.21 8.75
CA PHE A 47 -5.47 8.24 8.06
C PHE A 47 -5.73 6.99 8.89
N GLY A 48 -4.84 6.69 9.84
CA GLY A 48 -4.95 5.54 10.73
C GLY A 48 -3.61 5.14 11.35
N LEU A 49 -3.64 4.04 12.11
CA LEU A 49 -2.46 3.55 12.80
C LEU A 49 -1.48 2.91 11.80
N ILE A 50 -0.25 3.43 11.79
CA ILE A 50 0.82 2.93 10.92
C ILE A 50 1.51 1.75 11.60
N GLU A 51 1.59 0.62 10.92
CA GLU A 51 2.32 -0.56 11.36
C GLU A 51 3.81 -0.40 11.07
N ARG A 52 4.17 -0.08 9.81
CA ARG A 52 5.57 -0.05 9.38
C ARG A 52 5.82 1.04 8.34
N ILE A 53 7.01 1.65 8.40
CA ILE A 53 7.49 2.63 7.43
C ILE A 53 8.83 2.14 6.87
N VAL A 54 8.98 2.20 5.55
CA VAL A 54 10.25 1.92 4.86
C VAL A 54 10.58 3.09 3.94
N ILE A 55 11.65 3.81 4.28
CA ILE A 55 12.13 4.95 3.50
C ILE A 55 13.25 4.47 2.57
N LYS A 56 13.11 4.74 1.28
CA LYS A 56 14.11 4.46 0.25
C LYS A 56 14.64 5.79 -0.26
N PRO A 57 15.83 6.23 0.19
CA PRO A 57 16.48 7.39 -0.40
C PRO A 57 16.86 7.08 -1.85
N PHE A 58 16.80 8.09 -2.72
CA PHE A 58 17.40 7.97 -4.05
C PHE A 58 18.93 8.05 -3.95
N PRO A 59 19.69 7.46 -4.89
CA PRO A 59 21.16 7.49 -4.86
C PRO A 59 21.71 8.92 -4.79
N PRO A 60 22.76 9.20 -4.01
CA PRO A 60 23.30 10.55 -3.78
C PRO A 60 23.82 11.26 -5.04
N ILE A 61 24.15 10.50 -6.09
CA ILE A 61 24.79 10.98 -7.33
C ILE A 61 23.91 12.00 -8.07
N LEU A 62 22.60 11.90 -7.87
CA LEU A 62 21.64 12.91 -8.28
C LEU A 62 21.20 13.58 -6.98
N GLN A 63 21.44 14.89 -6.82
CA GLN A 63 21.04 15.71 -5.67
C GLN A 63 19.51 15.73 -5.49
N HIS A 64 18.90 14.58 -5.23
CA HIS A 64 17.47 14.41 -5.17
C HIS A 64 17.01 14.82 -3.78
N ILE A 65 16.39 15.99 -3.71
CA ILE A 65 15.70 16.53 -2.52
C ILE A 65 14.46 15.72 -2.12
N THR A 66 14.27 14.52 -2.66
CA THR A 66 13.09 13.68 -2.41
C THR A 66 13.47 12.24 -2.09
N ALA A 67 12.55 11.50 -1.49
CA ALA A 67 12.64 10.08 -1.20
C ALA A 67 11.37 9.35 -1.67
N ALA A 68 11.46 8.03 -1.73
CA ALA A 68 10.32 7.13 -1.89
C ALA A 68 10.02 6.46 -0.55
N VAL A 69 8.75 6.38 -0.15
CA VAL A 69 8.35 5.84 1.16
C VAL A 69 7.25 4.81 0.98
N TYR A 70 7.40 3.68 1.65
CA TYR A 70 6.33 2.70 1.83
C TYR A 70 5.77 2.84 3.24
N ILE A 71 4.45 2.92 3.34
CA ILE A 71 3.72 3.04 4.60
C ILE A 71 2.72 1.89 4.63
N LYS A 72 2.84 1.01 5.63
CA LYS A 72 1.88 -0.07 5.87
C LYS A 72 1.02 0.30 7.07
N TYR A 73 -0.29 0.35 6.86
CA TYR A 73 -1.27 0.54 7.94
C TYR A 73 -1.74 -0.81 8.49
N TYR A 74 -2.23 -0.81 9.73
CA TYR A 74 -2.88 -1.99 10.29
C TYR A 74 -4.18 -2.33 9.54
N ASN A 75 -5.01 -1.34 9.25
CA ASN A 75 -6.28 -1.55 8.57
C ASN A 75 -6.19 -1.26 7.06
N LYS A 76 -6.95 -2.02 6.26
CA LYS A 76 -7.04 -1.87 4.79
C LYS A 76 -7.65 -0.53 4.41
N GLU A 77 -8.69 -0.12 5.13
CA GLU A 77 -9.42 1.12 4.95
C GLU A 77 -8.55 2.36 5.16
N ASP A 78 -7.59 2.31 6.10
CA ASP A 78 -6.67 3.42 6.38
C ASP A 78 -5.72 3.69 5.22
N GLY A 79 -5.22 2.61 4.58
CA GLY A 79 -4.42 2.74 3.36
C GLY A 79 -5.23 3.27 2.17
N ILE A 80 -6.48 2.80 2.00
CA ILE A 80 -7.38 3.28 0.95
C ILE A 80 -7.68 4.78 1.14
N LYS A 81 -8.01 5.20 2.37
CA LYS A 81 -8.18 6.61 2.74
C LYS A 81 -6.94 7.43 2.41
N ALA A 82 -5.75 6.94 2.79
CA ALA A 82 -4.50 7.64 2.54
C ALA A 82 -4.23 7.86 1.05
N VAL A 83 -4.51 6.88 0.18
CA VAL A 83 -4.35 7.05 -1.27
C VAL A 83 -5.39 8.02 -1.84
N ALA A 84 -6.66 7.88 -1.43
CA ALA A 84 -7.77 8.67 -1.94
C ALA A 84 -7.66 10.16 -1.56
N LEU A 85 -7.30 10.45 -0.31
CA LEU A 85 -7.30 11.79 0.26
C LEU A 85 -5.90 12.42 0.31
N GLY A 86 -4.86 11.60 0.47
CA GLY A 86 -3.48 12.06 0.50
C GLY A 86 -3.07 12.73 -0.80
N SER A 87 -3.47 12.18 -1.96
CA SER A 87 -3.20 12.78 -3.27
C SER A 87 -3.76 14.21 -3.42
N LYS A 88 -4.89 14.50 -2.76
CA LYS A 88 -5.48 15.85 -2.69
C LYS A 88 -4.75 16.75 -1.70
N THR A 89 -4.34 16.19 -0.56
CA THR A 89 -3.64 16.92 0.52
C THR A 89 -2.24 17.36 0.09
N TRP A 90 -1.50 16.50 -0.62
CA TRP A 90 -0.13 16.75 -1.05
C TRP A 90 0.06 16.54 -2.55
N PRO A 91 -0.41 17.48 -3.41
CA PRO A 91 -0.41 17.32 -4.87
C PRO A 91 0.98 17.14 -5.50
N ARG A 92 2.05 17.58 -4.82
CA ARG A 92 3.43 17.42 -5.28
C ARG A 92 3.99 16.01 -5.03
N MET A 93 3.35 15.23 -4.16
CA MET A 93 3.69 13.84 -3.90
C MET A 93 2.82 12.93 -4.78
N LYS A 94 3.42 11.88 -5.33
CA LYS A 94 2.67 10.84 -6.05
C LYS A 94 2.33 9.74 -5.05
N ILE A 95 1.07 9.63 -4.67
CA ILE A 95 0.60 8.67 -3.67
C ILE A 95 -0.24 7.60 -4.37
N SER A 96 0.16 6.34 -4.22
CA SER A 96 -0.52 5.19 -4.82
C SER A 96 -0.48 4.00 -3.88
N PHE A 97 -1.17 2.91 -4.21
CA PHE A 97 -0.93 1.64 -3.51
C PHE A 97 0.47 1.11 -3.84
N GLY A 98 1.10 0.46 -2.86
CA GLY A 98 2.45 -0.07 -2.97
C GLY A 98 2.45 -1.55 -3.32
N GLY A 99 3.14 -1.89 -4.40
CA GLY A 99 3.38 -3.30 -4.76
C GLY A 99 4.43 -3.93 -3.87
N MET A 100 4.12 -5.11 -3.34
CA MET A 100 5.00 -5.93 -2.52
C MET A 100 5.32 -7.26 -3.20
N ARG A 101 6.38 -7.92 -2.72
CA ARG A 101 6.65 -9.33 -3.01
C ARG A 101 6.10 -10.18 -1.88
N TYR A 102 5.58 -11.35 -2.22
CA TYR A 102 5.34 -12.39 -1.23
C TYR A 102 6.65 -12.89 -0.64
N CYS A 103 6.60 -13.32 0.62
CA CYS A 103 7.71 -14.04 1.22
C CYS A 103 7.81 -15.44 0.63
N ASN A 104 9.03 -15.91 0.38
CA ASN A 104 9.25 -17.26 -0.12
C ASN A 104 8.81 -18.31 0.89
N ALA A 105 9.17 -18.16 2.18
CA ALA A 105 8.76 -19.09 3.22
C ALA A 105 7.22 -19.20 3.29
N PHE A 106 6.52 -18.07 3.27
CA PHE A 106 5.06 -18.04 3.22
C PHE A 106 4.49 -18.78 2.01
N LEU A 107 5.01 -18.50 0.80
CA LEU A 107 4.56 -19.19 -0.41
C LEU A 107 4.81 -20.69 -0.32
N ASP A 108 5.95 -21.10 0.21
CA ASP A 108 6.35 -22.50 0.38
C ASP A 108 5.63 -23.16 1.57
N ASN A 109 4.64 -22.49 2.17
CA ASN A 109 3.84 -22.95 3.30
C ASN A 109 4.67 -23.27 4.55
N MET A 110 5.77 -22.53 4.72
CA MET A 110 6.65 -22.58 5.90
C MET A 110 6.47 -21.32 6.75
N ARG A 111 6.69 -21.45 8.06
CA ARG A 111 6.74 -20.28 8.95
C ARG A 111 7.96 -19.44 8.59
N CYS A 112 7.77 -18.14 8.41
CA CYS A 112 8.89 -17.22 8.25
C CYS A 112 9.56 -16.98 9.61
N GLU A 113 10.85 -17.28 9.72
CA GLU A 113 11.65 -17.06 10.93
C GLU A 113 12.13 -15.61 11.09
N ASN A 114 12.06 -14.82 10.02
CA ASN A 114 12.44 -13.41 10.06
C ASN A 114 11.29 -12.55 10.62
N GLU A 115 11.39 -12.18 11.89
CA GLU A 115 10.42 -11.29 12.58
C GLU A 115 10.32 -9.90 11.93
N LEU A 116 11.41 -9.44 11.30
CA LEU A 116 11.49 -8.17 10.58
C LEU A 116 11.27 -8.33 9.07
N CYS A 117 10.67 -9.44 8.63
CA CYS A 117 10.42 -9.71 7.21
C CYS A 117 9.62 -8.57 6.57
N ASN A 118 10.14 -8.01 5.48
CA ASN A 118 9.51 -6.90 4.74
C ASN A 118 8.67 -7.39 3.54
N TYR A 119 8.43 -8.69 3.45
CA TYR A 119 7.62 -9.31 2.42
C TYR A 119 6.21 -9.61 2.92
N TRP A 120 5.30 -9.86 1.99
CA TRP A 120 3.89 -10.06 2.28
C TRP A 120 3.60 -11.51 2.74
N HIS A 121 2.83 -11.64 3.83
CA HIS A 121 2.48 -12.90 4.52
C HIS A 121 0.97 -13.16 4.58
N CYS A 122 0.20 -12.67 3.62
CA CYS A 122 -1.25 -12.89 3.58
C CYS A 122 -1.71 -13.06 2.14
N LEU A 123 -2.65 -13.97 1.85
CA LEU A 123 -3.19 -14.08 0.49
C LEU A 123 -4.19 -12.96 0.24
N GLU A 124 -4.02 -12.26 -0.87
CA GLU A 124 -4.98 -11.28 -1.37
C GLU A 124 -5.80 -11.86 -2.53
N ASP A 125 -6.84 -11.13 -2.92
CA ASP A 125 -7.66 -11.47 -4.08
C ASP A 125 -6.84 -11.51 -5.36
N LYS A 126 -7.28 -12.31 -6.34
CA LYS A 126 -6.60 -12.46 -7.64
C LYS A 126 -6.37 -11.11 -8.33
N GLU A 127 -7.30 -10.18 -8.20
CA GLU A 127 -7.23 -8.84 -8.79
C GLU A 127 -6.13 -7.94 -8.19
N ALA A 128 -5.65 -8.24 -6.98
CA ALA A 128 -4.56 -7.52 -6.33
C ALA A 128 -3.17 -7.91 -6.88
N HIS A 129 -3.11 -8.81 -7.85
CA HIS A 129 -1.86 -9.36 -8.37
C HIS A 129 -1.51 -8.77 -9.73
N PHE A 130 -0.29 -8.27 -9.85
CA PHE A 130 0.19 -7.62 -11.06
C PHE A 130 1.60 -8.07 -11.39
N THR A 131 1.92 -8.22 -12.66
CA THR A 131 3.31 -8.34 -13.08
C THR A 131 4.03 -6.99 -12.97
N VAL A 132 5.37 -7.00 -12.81
CA VAL A 132 6.17 -5.76 -12.85
C VAL A 132 5.91 -4.97 -14.13
N LYS A 133 5.73 -5.66 -15.27
CA LYS A 133 5.40 -5.02 -16.55
C LYS A 133 4.06 -4.27 -16.50
N GLU A 134 3.06 -4.82 -15.83
CA GLU A 134 1.73 -4.21 -15.71
C GLU A 134 1.72 -3.02 -14.76
N LEU A 135 2.48 -3.10 -13.66
CA LEU A 135 2.70 -1.97 -12.77
C LEU A 135 3.38 -0.81 -13.51
N ASN A 136 4.41 -1.10 -14.31
CA ASN A 136 5.09 -0.10 -15.12
C ASN A 136 4.20 0.52 -16.21
N LYS A 137 3.21 -0.24 -16.71
CA LYS A 137 2.17 0.25 -17.64
C LYS A 137 1.02 0.99 -16.94
N GLY A 138 1.07 1.15 -15.62
CA GLY A 138 0.05 1.89 -14.87
C GLY A 138 -1.29 1.16 -14.68
N LYS A 139 -1.35 -0.17 -14.91
CA LYS A 139 -2.59 -0.96 -14.77
C LYS A 139 -3.17 -0.92 -13.36
N ILE A 140 -2.35 -0.65 -12.35
CA ILE A 140 -2.77 -0.44 -10.96
C ILE A 140 -3.87 0.63 -10.82
N SER A 141 -3.94 1.59 -11.75
CA SER A 141 -4.89 2.71 -11.68
C SER A 141 -6.35 2.26 -11.64
N GLN A 142 -6.72 1.22 -12.40
CA GLN A 142 -8.10 0.71 -12.43
C GLN A 142 -8.47 0.04 -11.11
N TYR A 143 -7.56 -0.81 -10.60
CA TYR A 143 -7.71 -1.44 -9.29
C TYR A 143 -7.80 -0.42 -8.15
N SER A 144 -6.97 0.62 -8.18
CA SER A 144 -7.02 1.72 -7.20
C SER A 144 -8.39 2.40 -7.20
N LYS A 145 -8.93 2.73 -8.39
CA LYS A 145 -10.25 3.36 -8.51
C LYS A 145 -11.35 2.47 -7.95
N LYS A 146 -11.29 1.17 -8.22
CA LYS A 146 -12.24 0.18 -7.69
C LYS A 146 -12.22 0.17 -6.16
N LEU A 147 -11.06 -0.03 -5.53
CA LEU A 147 -10.95 -0.05 -4.07
C LEU A 147 -11.46 1.23 -3.41
N ILE A 148 -11.12 2.38 -4.00
CA ILE A 148 -11.55 3.69 -3.48
C ILE A 148 -13.07 3.85 -3.62
N SER A 149 -13.64 3.46 -4.76
CA SER A 149 -15.09 3.51 -4.99
C SER A 149 -15.84 2.62 -4.00
N GLU A 150 -15.40 1.38 -3.82
CA GLU A 150 -16.02 0.44 -2.87
C GLU A 150 -15.96 0.97 -1.43
N TYR A 151 -14.84 1.60 -1.05
CA TYR A 151 -14.70 2.23 0.26
C TYR A 151 -15.72 3.34 0.48
N PHE A 152 -15.86 4.28 -0.47
CA PHE A 152 -16.82 5.38 -0.33
C PHE A 152 -18.28 4.90 -0.36
N GLN A 153 -18.61 3.92 -1.21
CA GLN A 153 -19.94 3.30 -1.21
C GLN A 153 -20.28 2.67 0.15
N LYS A 154 -19.34 1.96 0.77
CA LYS A 154 -19.55 1.38 2.11
C LYS A 154 -19.81 2.46 3.16
N LEU A 155 -19.13 3.61 3.09
CA LEU A 155 -19.36 4.72 4.00
C LEU A 155 -20.76 5.32 3.83
N GLU A 156 -21.19 5.58 2.59
CA GLU A 156 -22.52 6.12 2.29
C GLU A 156 -23.65 5.20 2.77
N MET A 157 -23.47 3.89 2.57
CA MET A 157 -24.42 2.88 3.05
C MET A 157 -24.49 2.83 4.58
N HIS A 158 -23.35 2.99 5.27
CA HIS A 158 -23.32 3.02 6.74
C HIS A 158 -23.96 4.29 7.29
N GLU A 159 -23.77 5.43 6.64
CA GLU A 159 -24.37 6.70 7.02
C GLU A 159 -25.89 6.69 6.82
N SER A 160 -26.37 6.11 5.71
CA SER A 160 -27.80 5.95 5.41
C SER A 160 -28.53 5.00 6.38
N ARG A 161 -27.80 4.12 7.07
CA ARG A 161 -28.34 3.18 8.07
C ARG A 161 -28.34 3.73 9.50
N LYS A 162 -27.74 4.91 9.75
CA LYS A 162 -27.83 5.53 11.06
C LYS A 162 -29.27 6.02 11.28
N PRO A 163 -29.94 5.64 12.38
CA PRO A 163 -31.24 6.22 12.70
C PRO A 163 -31.09 7.74 12.81
N ARG A 164 -31.96 8.49 12.13
CA ARG A 164 -32.08 9.94 12.38
C ARG A 164 -32.48 10.10 13.83
N MET A 165 -31.55 10.56 14.67
CA MET A 165 -31.90 11.06 15.98
C MET A 165 -32.80 12.28 15.76
N MET A 166 -34.07 12.14 16.14
CA MET A 166 -35.01 13.26 16.30
C MET A 166 -34.66 14.04 17.56
#